data_AF-A0AAW0EUG9-F1
#
_entry.id   AF-A0AAW0EUG9-F1
#
_cell.length_a   1.000
_cell.length_b   1.000
_cell.length_c   1.000
_cell.angle_alpha   90.00
_cell.angle_beta   90.00
_cell.angle_gamma   90.00
#
_symmetry.space_group_name_H-M   'P 1'
#
loop_
_entity.id
_entity.type
_entity.pdbx_description
1 polymer ?
#
loop_
_entity_poly.entity_id
_entity_poly.type
_entity_poly.pdbx_seq_one_letter_code
_entity_poly.pdbx_strand_id
1 'polypeptide(L)'
;MNAMYSAEQINVPPELGTIMKQYTKAVMRDKPTDLYKYSANFFAILSGYGAPFDSEGQLTENGVNEASSRSAEPASIASQKEDGGSQDPVDALLRRYDRTGAGYMDPAELPQLLDDLRTTLSLDERDLDSAEDILAALPGSEQQIDLLELRALLFEGASD
;
A
#
# COMPACT_ATOMS: atom_id res chain seq x y z
N MET A 1 -7.92 8.44 -33.28
CA MET A 1 -9.12 8.47 -32.42
C MET A 1 -8.62 8.53 -30.99
N ASN A 2 -8.36 9.74 -30.49
CA ASN A 2 -7.93 9.93 -29.10
C ASN A 2 -9.17 9.80 -28.22
N ALA A 3 -9.05 9.02 -27.14
CA ALA A 3 -10.12 8.75 -26.20
C ALA A 3 -10.70 10.07 -25.68
N MET A 4 -11.85 10.46 -26.24
CA MET A 4 -12.51 11.75 -26.00
C MET A 4 -13.08 11.88 -24.58
N TYR A 5 -13.00 10.81 -23.79
CA TYR A 5 -13.36 10.76 -22.38
C TYR A 5 -12.35 9.88 -21.62
N SER A 6 -11.17 10.41 -21.33
CA SER A 6 -10.29 9.87 -20.30
C SER A 6 -10.40 10.80 -19.11
N ALA A 7 -10.78 10.30 -17.93
CA ALA A 7 -10.77 11.10 -16.71
C ALA A 7 -9.32 11.57 -16.47
N GLU A 8 -9.11 12.87 -16.23
CA GLU A 8 -7.78 13.47 -15.98
C GLU A 8 -7.00 12.82 -14.82
N GLN A 9 -7.66 11.97 -14.04
CA GLN A 9 -7.09 11.22 -12.91
C GLN A 9 -6.23 10.01 -13.31
N ILE A 10 -6.31 9.53 -14.56
CA ILE A 10 -5.49 8.38 -15.00
C ILE A 10 -4.14 8.87 -15.53
N ASN A 11 -3.16 9.00 -14.65
CA ASN A 11 -1.78 9.30 -15.03
C ASN A 11 -1.06 8.03 -15.51
N VAL A 12 -0.98 7.82 -16.82
CA VAL A 12 -0.25 6.69 -17.41
C VAL A 12 1.25 7.00 -17.42
N PRO A 13 2.11 6.19 -16.77
CA PRO A 13 3.55 6.41 -16.80
C PRO A 13 4.11 6.38 -18.22
N PRO A 14 5.01 7.31 -18.61
CA PRO A 14 5.53 7.40 -19.98
C PRO A 14 6.29 6.13 -20.42
N GLU A 15 6.92 5.43 -19.47
CA GLU A 15 7.71 4.23 -19.73
C GLU A 15 6.87 2.97 -19.94
N LEU A 16 5.61 2.95 -19.48
CA LEU A 16 4.75 1.76 -19.53
C LEU A 16 4.57 1.26 -20.96
N GLY A 17 4.35 2.18 -21.92
CA GLY A 17 4.18 1.83 -23.32
C GLY A 17 5.42 1.14 -23.90
N THR A 18 6.61 1.61 -23.55
CA THR A 18 7.89 1.03 -23.97
C THR A 18 8.07 -0.38 -23.38
N ILE A 19 7.82 -0.54 -22.08
CA ILE A 19 7.94 -1.83 -21.38
C ILE A 19 6.99 -2.86 -21.99
N MET A 20 5.71 -2.51 -22.18
CA MET A 20 4.72 -3.40 -22.80
C MET A 20 5.08 -3.78 -24.22
N LYS A 21 5.65 -2.85 -25.01
CA LYS A 21 6.13 -3.13 -26.36
C LYS A 21 7.29 -4.13 -26.36
N GLN A 22 8.26 -3.97 -25.46
CA GLN A 22 9.39 -4.91 -25.36
C GLN A 22 8.93 -6.30 -24.94
N TYR A 23 8.07 -6.39 -23.93
CA TYR A 23 7.46 -7.64 -23.50
C TYR A 23 6.72 -8.34 -24.64
N THR A 24 5.83 -7.62 -25.33
CA THR A 24 5.06 -8.18 -26.45
C THR A 24 5.97 -8.70 -27.56
N LYS A 25 7.03 -7.95 -27.90
CA LYS A 25 8.01 -8.37 -28.91
C LYS A 25 8.75 -9.65 -28.48
N ALA A 26 9.11 -9.77 -27.20
CA ALA A 26 9.78 -10.94 -26.65
C ALA A 26 8.86 -12.17 -26.69
N VAL A 27 7.60 -12.04 -26.26
CA VAL A 27 6.59 -13.11 -26.35
C VAL A 27 6.38 -13.58 -27.79
N MET A 28 6.23 -12.67 -28.74
CA MET A 28 6.02 -13.03 -30.15
C MET A 28 7.24 -13.74 -30.76
N ARG A 29 8.45 -13.40 -30.32
CA ARG A 29 9.70 -14.02 -30.78
C ARG A 29 9.86 -15.41 -30.20
N ASP A 30 9.67 -15.53 -28.88
CA ASP A 30 10.03 -16.75 -28.13
C ASP A 30 8.88 -17.77 -28.11
N LYS A 31 7.65 -17.34 -28.40
CA LYS A 31 6.42 -18.16 -28.46
C LYS A 31 6.33 -19.16 -27.30
N PRO A 32 6.35 -18.66 -26.05
CA PRO A 32 6.37 -19.52 -24.88
C PRO A 32 5.10 -20.38 -24.82
N THR A 33 5.26 -21.63 -24.38
CA THR A 33 4.13 -22.55 -24.14
C THR A 33 3.28 -22.10 -22.94
N ASP A 34 3.94 -21.54 -21.92
CA ASP A 34 3.29 -21.00 -20.73
C ASP A 34 3.59 -19.50 -20.63
N LEU A 35 2.59 -18.70 -20.96
CA LEU A 35 2.73 -17.24 -20.95
C LEU A 35 2.94 -16.72 -19.53
N TYR A 36 2.31 -17.31 -18.52
CA TYR A 36 2.35 -16.83 -17.14
C TYR A 36 3.76 -16.97 -16.55
N LYS A 37 4.36 -18.16 -16.67
CA LYS A 37 5.73 -18.40 -16.20
C LYS A 37 6.74 -17.55 -16.95
N TYR A 38 6.54 -17.40 -18.25
CA TYR A 38 7.37 -16.52 -19.09
C TYR A 38 7.27 -15.07 -18.65
N SER A 39 6.07 -14.54 -18.38
CA SER A 39 5.88 -13.17 -17.87
C SER A 39 6.62 -12.97 -16.54
N ALA A 40 6.43 -13.90 -15.60
CA ALA A 40 7.06 -13.83 -14.29
C ALA A 40 8.58 -13.77 -14.39
N ASN A 41 9.17 -14.62 -15.22
CA ASN A 41 10.61 -14.60 -15.49
C ASN A 41 11.05 -13.30 -16.18
N PHE A 42 10.32 -12.85 -17.20
CA PHE A 42 10.66 -11.65 -17.96
C PHE A 42 10.71 -10.40 -17.06
N PHE A 43 9.71 -10.20 -16.21
CA PHE A 43 9.66 -9.05 -15.31
C PHE A 43 10.62 -9.19 -14.13
N ALA A 44 10.81 -10.39 -13.57
CA ALA A 44 11.81 -10.62 -12.53
C ALA A 44 13.20 -10.19 -13.01
N ILE A 45 13.60 -10.63 -14.21
CA ILE A 45 14.90 -10.27 -14.81
C ILE A 45 14.98 -8.76 -15.08
N LEU A 46 13.91 -8.15 -15.62
CA LEU A 46 13.88 -6.72 -15.90
C LEU A 46 14.05 -5.86 -14.64
N SER A 47 13.53 -6.35 -13.51
CA SER A 47 13.61 -5.71 -12.20
C SER A 47 14.88 -6.09 -11.41
N GLY A 48 15.78 -6.90 -11.97
CA GLY A 48 17.03 -7.31 -11.33
C GLY A 48 16.89 -8.46 -10.32
N TYR A 49 15.73 -9.12 -10.26
CA TYR A 49 15.49 -10.31 -9.44
C TYR A 49 15.82 -11.60 -10.20
N GLY A 50 16.05 -12.68 -9.44
CA GLY A 50 16.24 -14.02 -10.00
C GLY A 50 14.95 -14.56 -10.63
N ALA A 51 15.07 -15.28 -11.74
CA ALA A 51 13.92 -15.87 -12.41
C ALA A 51 13.23 -16.92 -11.51
N PRO A 52 11.91 -16.79 -11.24
CA PRO A 52 11.19 -17.71 -10.35
C PRO A 52 10.94 -19.10 -10.96
N PHE A 53 11.00 -19.23 -12.29
CA PHE A 53 10.85 -20.51 -12.99
C PHE A 53 12.10 -20.84 -13.82
N ASP A 54 12.45 -22.13 -13.87
CA ASP A 54 13.52 -22.62 -14.74
C ASP A 54 13.04 -22.88 -16.18
N SER A 55 13.95 -23.39 -17.02
CA SER A 55 13.67 -23.76 -18.41
C SER A 55 12.67 -24.91 -18.57
N GLU A 56 12.46 -25.71 -17.52
CA GLU A 56 11.49 -26.81 -17.48
C GLU A 56 10.13 -26.34 -16.91
N GLY A 57 10.04 -25.05 -16.54
CA GLY A 57 8.87 -24.43 -15.95
C GLY A 57 8.63 -24.86 -14.51
N GLN A 58 9.64 -25.40 -13.82
CA GLN A 58 9.59 -25.70 -12.39
C GLN A 58 9.97 -24.47 -11.57
N LEU A 59 9.44 -24.39 -10.36
CA LEU A 59 9.73 -23.30 -9.44
C LEU A 59 11.17 -23.43 -8.93
N THR A 60 11.96 -22.38 -9.07
CA THR A 60 13.35 -22.33 -8.56
C THR A 60 13.37 -21.88 -7.11
N GLU A 61 14.53 -22.00 -6.45
CA GLU A 61 14.76 -21.44 -5.10
C GLU A 61 14.40 -19.94 -5.00
N ASN A 62 14.57 -19.17 -6.08
CA ASN A 62 14.15 -17.77 -6.14
C ASN A 62 12.62 -17.64 -6.08
N GLY A 63 11.89 -18.50 -6.81
CA GLY A 63 10.43 -18.58 -6.75
C GLY A 63 9.90 -19.10 -5.42
N VAL A 64 10.63 -20.00 -4.75
CA VAL A 64 10.29 -20.48 -3.40
C VAL A 64 10.43 -19.36 -2.37
N ASN A 65 11.49 -18.56 -2.43
CA ASN A 65 11.68 -17.42 -1.52
C ASN A 65 10.60 -16.34 -1.71
N GLU A 66 10.18 -16.05 -2.95
CA GLU A 66 9.02 -15.20 -3.21
C GLU A 66 7.71 -15.82 -2.71
N ALA A 67 7.49 -17.12 -2.93
CA ALA A 67 6.26 -17.80 -2.50
C ALA A 67 6.16 -17.90 -0.97
N SER A 68 7.27 -18.17 -0.27
CA SER A 68 7.35 -18.15 1.19
C SER A 68 7.09 -16.76 1.76
N SER A 69 7.45 -15.70 1.02
CA SER A 69 7.11 -14.31 1.41
C SER A 69 5.63 -13.99 1.22
N ARG A 70 4.91 -14.76 0.37
CA ARG A 70 3.47 -14.59 0.08
C ARG A 70 2.55 -15.55 0.86
N SER A 71 3.09 -16.44 1.70
CA SER A 71 2.28 -17.37 2.52
C SER A 71 1.73 -16.75 3.81
N ALA A 72 1.95 -15.47 4.05
CA ALA A 72 1.12 -14.68 4.96
C ALA A 72 0.19 -13.79 4.12
N GLU A 73 -1.11 -14.08 4.24
CA GLU A 73 -2.26 -13.26 3.85
C GLU A 73 -2.94 -13.52 2.48
N PRO A 74 -4.27 -13.78 2.48
CA PRO A 74 -5.07 -13.79 1.27
C PRO A 74 -5.19 -12.38 0.70
N ALA A 75 -5.28 -12.31 -0.63
CA ALA A 75 -5.41 -11.08 -1.40
C ALA A 75 -6.60 -10.22 -0.95
N SER A 76 -6.33 -9.24 -0.10
CA SER A 76 -7.07 -7.97 -0.08
C SER A 76 -6.30 -7.02 -0.98
N ILE A 77 -6.90 -6.69 -2.13
CA ILE A 77 -6.51 -5.55 -2.95
C ILE A 77 -6.89 -4.29 -2.14
N ALA A 78 -6.11 -4.00 -1.10
CA ALA A 78 -6.11 -2.71 -0.44
C ALA A 78 -4.99 -1.90 -1.10
N SER A 79 -5.39 -0.76 -1.66
CA SER A 79 -4.53 0.22 -2.31
C SER A 79 -3.19 0.40 -1.61
N GLN A 80 -2.14 -0.23 -2.14
CA GLN A 80 -0.77 0.19 -1.84
C GLN A 80 -0.53 1.50 -2.61
N LYS A 81 -0.87 2.61 -1.95
CA LYS A 81 -0.12 3.85 -2.15
C LYS A 81 1.29 3.59 -1.62
N GLU A 82 2.19 3.20 -2.52
CA GLU A 82 3.61 3.47 -2.30
C GLU A 82 3.80 4.97 -2.54
N ASP A 83 3.86 5.73 -1.46
CA ASP A 83 4.52 7.04 -1.46
C ASP A 83 5.81 6.94 -0.62
N GLY A 84 6.82 7.66 -1.09
CA GLY A 84 8.22 7.41 -0.77
C GLY A 84 8.60 7.62 0.69
N GLY A 85 9.42 6.71 1.20
CA GLY A 85 10.70 7.08 1.80
C GLY A 85 10.73 8.03 2.99
N SER A 86 9.70 8.07 3.82
CA SER A 86 9.82 8.51 5.22
C SER A 86 8.92 7.62 6.04
N GLN A 87 9.51 6.74 6.86
CA GLN A 87 8.76 6.05 7.91
C GLN A 87 8.32 7.14 8.89
N ASP A 88 7.15 7.74 8.65
CA ASP A 88 6.56 8.68 9.57
C ASP A 88 6.34 7.92 10.90
N PRO A 89 6.95 8.37 12.01
CA PRO A 89 6.76 7.72 13.30
C PRO A 89 5.28 7.66 13.70
N VAL A 90 4.44 8.55 13.17
CA VAL A 90 2.99 8.56 13.33
C VAL A 90 2.35 7.35 12.64
N ASP A 91 2.72 7.07 11.39
CA ASP A 91 2.22 5.91 10.64
C ASP A 91 2.60 4.60 11.31
N ALA A 92 3.83 4.51 11.84
CA ALA A 92 4.26 3.37 12.61
C ALA A 92 3.43 3.19 13.89
N LEU A 93 3.05 4.28 14.55
CA LEU A 93 2.23 4.24 15.77
C LEU A 93 0.79 3.84 15.47
N LEU A 94 0.13 4.46 14.49
CA LEU A 94 -1.25 4.15 14.10
C LEU A 94 -1.41 2.66 13.74
N ARG A 95 -0.45 2.10 13.01
CA ARG A 95 -0.43 0.66 12.67
C ARG A 95 -0.38 -0.27 13.88
N ARG A 96 0.15 0.16 15.03
CA ARG A 96 0.16 -0.66 16.26
C ARG A 96 -1.23 -0.79 16.87
N TYR A 97 -2.08 0.19 16.64
CA TYR A 97 -3.46 0.24 17.12
C TYR A 97 -4.47 -0.33 16.10
N ASP A 98 -4.07 -0.54 14.85
CA ASP A 98 -4.85 -1.30 13.87
C ASP A 98 -4.78 -2.80 14.14
N ARG A 99 -5.56 -3.28 15.12
CA ARG A 99 -5.61 -4.71 15.47
C ARG A 99 -6.25 -5.58 14.37
N THR A 100 -6.98 -4.95 13.44
CA THR A 100 -7.74 -5.65 12.40
C THR A 100 -7.01 -5.71 11.05
N GLY A 101 -5.96 -4.89 10.87
CA GLY A 101 -5.29 -4.71 9.59
C GLY A 101 -6.18 -4.06 8.53
N ALA A 102 -7.34 -3.53 8.93
CA ALA A 102 -8.34 -2.95 8.05
C ALA A 102 -8.33 -1.41 8.06
N GLY A 103 -7.44 -0.79 8.85
CA GLY A 103 -7.37 0.67 9.01
C GLY A 103 -8.32 1.23 10.06
N TYR A 104 -8.89 0.39 10.93
CA TYR A 104 -9.83 0.81 11.98
C TYR A 104 -9.29 0.49 13.37
N MET A 105 -9.59 1.36 14.34
CA MET A 105 -9.30 1.15 15.77
C MET A 105 -10.56 1.24 16.64
N ASP A 106 -10.49 0.65 17.83
CA ASP A 106 -11.54 0.77 18.83
C ASP A 106 -11.52 2.17 19.46
N PRO A 107 -12.67 2.85 19.62
CA PRO A 107 -12.73 4.15 20.27
C PRO A 107 -12.21 4.15 21.71
N ALA A 108 -12.24 3.02 22.41
CA ALA A 108 -11.65 2.90 23.75
C ALA A 108 -10.12 3.00 23.75
N GLU A 109 -9.46 2.72 22.62
CA GLU A 109 -7.99 2.78 22.47
C GLU A 109 -7.51 4.18 22.03
N LEU A 110 -8.42 5.06 21.60
CA LEU A 110 -8.10 6.44 21.17
C LEU A 110 -7.32 7.25 22.23
N PRO A 111 -7.75 7.33 23.50
CA PRO A 111 -7.00 8.14 24.49
C PRO A 111 -5.57 7.63 24.70
N GLN A 112 -5.36 6.32 24.61
CA GLN A 112 -4.03 5.73 24.74
C GLN A 112 -3.15 6.02 23.52
N LEU A 113 -3.75 6.02 22.32
CA LEU A 113 -3.07 6.41 21.10
C LEU A 113 -2.63 7.88 21.14
N LEU A 114 -3.49 8.78 21.64
CA LEU A 114 -3.16 10.21 21.76
C LEU A 114 -1.99 10.43 22.73
N ASP A 115 -1.93 9.70 23.84
CA ASP A 115 -0.82 9.77 24.80
C ASP A 115 0.51 9.27 24.20
N ASP A 116 0.45 8.15 23.46
CA ASP A 116 1.60 7.64 22.72
C ASP A 116 2.05 8.61 21.61
N LEU A 117 1.11 9.28 20.94
CA LEU A 117 1.39 10.26 19.89
C LEU A 117 2.07 11.50 20.48
N ARG A 118 1.58 12.00 21.62
CA ARG A 118 2.21 13.09 22.40
C ARG A 118 3.64 12.73 22.76
N THR A 119 3.85 11.51 23.26
CA THR A 119 5.18 11.02 23.64
C THR A 119 6.11 10.89 22.43
N THR A 120 5.59 10.40 21.31
CA THR A 120 6.37 10.14 20.08
C THR A 120 6.80 11.42 19.38
N LEU A 121 5.90 12.42 19.32
CA LEU A 121 6.14 13.70 18.65
C LEU A 121 6.59 14.82 19.60
N SER A 122 6.66 14.55 20.91
CA SER A 122 6.92 15.56 21.96
C SER A 122 5.95 16.75 21.90
N LEU A 123 4.66 16.47 21.68
CA LEU A 123 3.58 17.46 21.62
C LEU A 123 3.01 17.72 23.02
N ASP A 124 2.59 18.96 23.27
CA ASP A 124 1.93 19.34 24.51
C ASP A 124 0.42 19.01 24.46
N GLU A 125 -0.24 18.94 25.61
CA GLU A 125 -1.68 18.68 25.70
C GLU A 125 -2.57 19.72 25.01
N ARG A 126 -1.99 20.86 24.62
CA ARG A 126 -2.68 21.94 23.90
C ARG A 126 -2.62 21.79 22.38
N ASP A 127 -1.77 20.91 21.89
CA ASP A 127 -1.58 20.69 20.45
C ASP A 127 -2.54 19.63 19.88
N LEU A 128 -3.15 18.82 20.76
CA LEU A 128 -4.09 17.77 20.38
C LEU A 128 -5.39 17.93 21.17
N ASP A 129 -6.52 17.89 20.44
CA ASP A 129 -7.86 17.88 21.04
C ASP A 129 -8.11 16.63 21.90
N SER A 130 -9.09 16.73 22.80
CA SER A 130 -9.49 15.61 23.65
C SER A 130 -10.06 14.46 22.80
N ALA A 131 -9.94 13.23 23.29
CA ALA A 131 -10.52 12.06 22.62
C ALA A 131 -12.03 12.24 22.31
N GLU A 132 -12.78 12.89 23.20
CA GLU A 132 -14.20 13.16 23.03
C GLU A 132 -14.48 14.17 21.90
N ASP A 133 -13.68 15.23 21.80
CA ASP A 133 -13.80 16.24 20.75
C ASP A 133 -13.44 15.66 19.37
N ILE A 134 -12.40 14.82 19.32
CA ILE A 134 -11.98 14.09 18.12
C ILE A 134 -13.07 13.11 17.68
N LEU A 135 -13.65 12.35 18.62
CA LEU A 135 -14.76 11.44 18.33
C LEU A 135 -15.98 12.20 17.78
N ALA A 136 -16.26 13.39 18.30
CA ALA A 136 -17.36 14.22 17.80
C ALA A 136 -17.09 14.82 16.40
N ALA A 137 -15.82 15.04 16.05
CA ALA A 137 -15.41 15.60 14.77
C ALA A 137 -15.29 14.56 13.64
N LEU A 138 -15.10 13.28 13.98
CA LEU A 138 -14.97 12.21 12.99
C LEU A 138 -16.33 11.81 12.39
N PRO A 139 -16.46 11.68 11.06
CA PRO A 139 -17.71 11.25 10.39
C PRO A 139 -17.98 9.73 10.50
N GLY A 140 -17.41 9.05 11.49
CA GLY A 140 -17.39 7.59 11.62
C GLY A 140 -18.57 6.98 12.39
N SER A 141 -18.73 5.67 12.27
CA SER A 141 -19.67 4.91 13.11
C SER A 141 -19.18 4.91 14.56
N GLU A 142 -20.06 5.10 15.55
CA GLU A 142 -19.70 5.11 16.99
C GLU A 142 -18.90 3.89 17.47
N GLN A 143 -18.92 2.80 16.70
CA GLN A 143 -18.29 1.54 17.04
C GLN A 143 -16.80 1.46 16.66
N GLN A 144 -16.33 2.21 15.66
CA GLN A 144 -14.97 2.10 15.12
C GLN A 144 -14.47 3.43 14.56
N ILE A 145 -13.22 3.77 14.87
CA ILE A 145 -12.53 4.95 14.37
C ILE A 145 -11.71 4.58 13.14
N ASP A 146 -11.88 5.32 12.05
CA ASP A 146 -11.01 5.22 10.89
C ASP A 146 -9.68 5.95 11.16
N LEU A 147 -8.57 5.22 11.09
CA LEU A 147 -7.24 5.74 11.38
C LEU A 147 -6.75 6.74 10.33
N LEU A 148 -7.23 6.63 9.09
CA LEU A 148 -6.89 7.55 8.01
C LEU A 148 -7.59 8.89 8.21
N GLU A 149 -8.88 8.86 8.55
CA GLU A 149 -9.66 10.06 8.89
C GLU A 149 -9.13 10.71 10.18
N LEU A 150 -8.75 9.91 11.18
CA LEU A 150 -8.11 10.40 12.42
C LEU A 150 -6.80 11.13 12.11
N ARG A 151 -5.94 10.54 11.28
CA ARG A 151 -4.69 11.17 10.84
C ARG A 151 -4.96 12.45 10.07
N ALA A 152 -5.91 12.43 9.14
CA ALA A 152 -6.29 13.62 8.38
C ALA A 152 -6.83 14.72 9.30
N LEU A 153 -7.65 14.38 10.29
CA LEU A 153 -8.17 15.36 11.26
C LEU A 153 -7.04 15.97 12.11
N LEU A 154 -6.12 15.14 12.61
CA LEU A 154 -5.01 15.56 13.47
C LEU A 154 -3.95 16.41 12.74
N PHE A 155 -3.64 16.07 11.49
CA PHE A 155 -2.49 16.64 10.76
C PHE A 155 -2.88 17.43 9.51
N GLU A 156 -4.05 17.19 8.94
CA GLU A 156 -4.54 17.77 7.68
C GLU A 156 -5.69 18.77 7.90
N GLY A 157 -6.26 18.82 9.12
CA GLY A 157 -7.23 19.84 9.59
C GLY A 157 -6.70 21.29 9.63
N ALA A 158 -5.53 21.55 9.03
CA ALA A 158 -4.96 22.87 8.80
C ALA A 158 -5.04 23.32 7.31
N SER A 159 -5.91 22.70 6.50
CA SER A 159 -6.25 23.24 5.18
C SER A 159 -7.69 23.78 5.19
N ASP A 160 -7.73 25.11 5.23
CA ASP A 160 -8.85 26.07 5.09
C ASP A 160 -10.15 25.57 4.43
#